data_AF-A0A2G9U835-F1
#
_entry.id   AF-A0A2G9U835-F1
#
_cell.length_a   1.000
_cell.length_b   1.000
_cell.length_c   1.000
_cell.angle_alpha   90.00
_cell.angle_beta   90.00
_cell.angle_gamma   90.00
#
_symmetry.space_group_name_H-M   'P 1'
#
loop_
_entity.id
_entity.type
_entity.pdbx_description
1 polymer ?
#
loop_
_entity_poly.entity_id
_entity_poly.type
_entity_poly.pdbx_seq_one_letter_code
_entity_poly.pdbx_strand_id
1 'polypeptide(L)'
;MEEMADLSFKDKVLCDLFDSIASDLQQSAKIVQARCMDIGGSHVHMNEKCCGSLWDQLGECLAEVITKVESVRSKRECAKAWIMLISYVVDGMKCGYMDEWKRKTNNRLTNGFPTSRVDVVESRLGR
;
A
#
# COMPACT_ATOMS: atom_id res chain seq x y z
N MET A 1 -9.57 -20.53 13.10
CA MET A 1 -10.48 -20.64 11.94
C MET A 1 -10.71 -19.29 11.27
N GLU A 2 -10.51 -18.17 11.98
CA GLU A 2 -10.64 -16.79 11.45
C GLU A 2 -9.46 -16.35 10.56
N GLU A 3 -8.22 -16.79 10.88
CA GLU A 3 -7.00 -16.48 10.11
C GLU A 3 -6.98 -17.06 8.68
N MET A 4 -7.69 -18.18 8.45
CA MET A 4 -7.69 -18.85 7.14
C MET A 4 -8.62 -18.18 6.13
N ALA A 5 -9.71 -17.55 6.61
CA ALA A 5 -10.62 -16.77 5.79
C ALA A 5 -9.92 -15.49 5.28
N ASP A 6 -9.10 -14.87 6.13
CA ASP A 6 -8.36 -13.65 5.82
C ASP A 6 -7.25 -13.89 4.79
N LEU A 7 -6.60 -15.07 4.81
CA LEU A 7 -5.64 -15.46 3.77
C LEU A 7 -6.31 -15.66 2.40
N SER A 8 -7.45 -16.36 2.37
CA SER A 8 -8.19 -16.62 1.12
C SER A 8 -8.74 -15.35 0.45
N PHE A 9 -9.00 -14.31 1.25
CA PHE A 9 -9.40 -12.99 0.76
C PHE A 9 -8.21 -12.23 0.17
N LYS A 10 -7.04 -12.30 0.82
CA LYS A 10 -5.78 -11.69 0.31
C LYS A 10 -5.32 -12.31 -1.01
N ASP A 11 -5.42 -13.64 -1.12
CA ASP A 11 -5.09 -14.36 -2.35
C ASP A 11 -6.02 -13.95 -3.50
N LYS A 12 -7.33 -13.82 -3.24
CA LYS A 12 -8.30 -13.33 -4.23
C LYS A 12 -8.01 -11.92 -4.70
N VAL A 13 -7.70 -10.99 -3.80
CA VAL A 13 -7.39 -9.60 -4.18
C VAL A 13 -6.14 -9.52 -5.06
N LEU A 14 -5.12 -10.34 -4.78
CA LEU A 14 -3.91 -10.44 -5.61
C LEU A 14 -4.22 -11.06 -6.97
N CYS A 15 -4.96 -12.17 -7.02
CA CYS A 15 -5.38 -12.80 -8.27
C CYS A 15 -6.22 -11.85 -9.12
N ASP A 16 -7.23 -11.19 -8.53
CA ASP A 16 -8.08 -10.24 -9.22
C ASP A 16 -7.29 -9.03 -9.76
N LEU A 17 -6.24 -8.61 -9.05
CA LEU A 17 -5.36 -7.54 -9.50
C LEU A 17 -4.51 -7.97 -10.70
N PHE A 18 -3.88 -9.15 -10.63
CA PHE A 18 -3.11 -9.69 -11.75
C PHE A 18 -3.99 -10.01 -12.96
N ASP A 19 -5.19 -10.55 -12.73
CA ASP A 19 -6.17 -10.79 -13.77
C ASP A 19 -6.66 -9.47 -14.38
N SER A 20 -6.90 -8.42 -13.58
CA SER A 20 -7.25 -7.09 -14.08
C SER A 20 -6.13 -6.44 -14.90
N ILE A 21 -4.86 -6.68 -14.53
CA ILE A 21 -3.70 -6.18 -15.27
C ILE A 21 -3.55 -6.97 -16.58
N ALA A 22 -3.73 -8.30 -16.53
CA ALA A 22 -3.59 -9.19 -17.67
C ALA A 22 -4.76 -9.06 -18.67
N SER A 23 -5.99 -8.85 -18.17
CA SER A 23 -7.19 -8.66 -18.99
C SER A 23 -7.19 -7.33 -19.72
N ASP A 24 -6.40 -6.36 -19.23
CA ASP A 24 -6.52 -4.97 -19.66
C ASP A 24 -5.14 -4.29 -19.82
N LEU A 25 -4.23 -4.98 -20.54
CA LEU A 25 -2.93 -4.44 -20.96
C LEU A 25 -3.01 -3.13 -21.78
N GLN A 26 -4.23 -2.73 -22.20
CA GLN A 26 -4.51 -1.46 -22.87
C GLN A 26 -4.87 -0.31 -21.91
N GLN A 27 -5.12 -0.57 -20.63
CA GLN A 27 -5.37 0.52 -19.70
C GLN A 27 -4.12 1.35 -19.46
N SER A 28 -4.30 2.66 -19.34
CA SER A 28 -3.21 3.55 -18.99
C SER A 28 -2.54 3.06 -17.71
N ALA A 29 -1.21 2.93 -17.71
CA ALA A 29 -0.43 2.54 -16.53
C ALA A 29 -0.86 3.31 -15.27
N LYS A 30 -1.31 4.56 -15.42
CA LYS A 30 -1.83 5.39 -14.33
C LYS A 30 -3.03 4.78 -13.58
N ILE A 31 -3.90 4.00 -14.24
CA ILE A 31 -5.07 3.38 -13.61
C ILE A 31 -4.63 2.21 -12.73
N VAL A 32 -3.76 1.34 -13.26
CA VAL A 32 -3.17 0.24 -12.48
C VAL A 32 -2.38 0.79 -11.30
N GLN A 33 -1.60 1.86 -11.52
CA GLN A 33 -0.89 2.56 -10.46
C GLN A 33 -1.83 3.06 -9.37
N ALA A 34 -2.90 3.77 -9.74
CA ALA A 34 -3.87 4.30 -8.79
C ALA A 34 -4.50 3.18 -7.94
N ARG A 35 -4.89 2.07 -8.57
CA ARG A 35 -5.40 0.89 -7.84
C ARG A 35 -4.39 0.30 -6.88
N CYS A 36 -3.13 0.18 -7.29
CA CYS A 36 -2.06 -0.31 -6.41
C CYS A 36 -1.91 0.64 -5.20
N MET A 37 -1.94 1.95 -5.42
CA MET A 37 -1.87 2.95 -4.35
C MET A 37 -3.08 2.88 -3.40
N ASP A 38 -4.29 2.71 -3.93
CA ASP A 38 -5.52 2.59 -3.13
C ASP A 38 -5.49 1.33 -2.24
N ILE A 39 -5.04 0.20 -2.80
CA ILE A 39 -4.82 -1.04 -2.04
C ILE A 39 -3.80 -0.79 -0.93
N GLY A 40 -2.65 -0.19 -1.25
CA GLY A 40 -1.63 0.16 -0.26
C GLY A 40 -2.16 1.03 0.87
N GLY A 41 -2.90 2.09 0.54
CA GLY A 41 -3.48 3.02 1.50
C GLY A 41 -4.50 2.38 2.43
N SER A 42 -5.33 1.44 1.94
CA SER A 42 -6.32 0.76 2.80
C SER A 42 -5.66 -0.04 3.94
N HIS A 43 -4.45 -0.56 3.71
CA HIS A 43 -3.72 -1.39 4.69
C HIS A 43 -3.17 -0.58 5.88
N VAL A 44 -3.07 0.75 5.80
CA VAL A 44 -2.70 1.65 6.93
C VAL A 44 -3.67 1.52 8.11
N HIS A 45 -4.91 1.09 7.85
CA HIS A 45 -5.95 0.93 8.85
C HIS A 45 -5.98 -0.47 9.46
N MET A 46 -5.40 -1.47 8.80
CA MET A 46 -5.48 -2.87 9.20
C MET A 46 -4.37 -3.27 10.19
N ASN A 47 -3.14 -2.77 10.03
CA ASN A 47 -2.03 -3.14 10.92
C ASN A 47 -0.92 -2.08 10.92
N GLU A 48 -0.52 -1.58 12.09
CA GLU A 48 0.62 -0.65 12.22
C GLU A 48 1.97 -1.31 11.84
N LYS A 49 2.00 -2.64 11.68
CA LYS A 49 3.17 -3.41 11.26
C LYS A 49 3.34 -3.53 9.75
N CYS A 50 2.41 -3.05 8.91
CA CYS A 50 2.51 -3.02 7.44
C CYS A 50 3.62 -2.07 6.93
N CYS A 51 4.80 -2.11 7.53
CA CYS A 51 5.95 -1.30 7.16
C CYS A 51 6.60 -1.80 5.87
N GLY A 52 7.56 -1.03 5.35
CA GLY A 52 8.17 -1.27 4.04
C GLY A 52 8.64 -2.70 3.78
N SER A 53 9.09 -3.43 4.82
CA SER A 53 9.60 -4.80 4.69
C SER A 53 8.54 -5.85 4.36
N LEU A 54 7.27 -5.65 4.73
CA LEU A 54 6.19 -6.60 4.37
C LEU A 54 5.88 -6.53 2.88
N TRP A 55 5.94 -5.34 2.28
CA TRP A 55 5.80 -5.18 0.84
C TRP A 55 6.99 -5.79 0.09
N ASP A 56 8.20 -5.64 0.62
CA ASP A 56 9.40 -6.27 0.06
C ASP A 56 9.29 -7.80 0.08
N GLN A 57 8.86 -8.38 1.20
CA GLN A 57 8.60 -9.83 1.32
C GLN A 57 7.49 -10.32 0.37
N LEU A 58 6.44 -9.52 0.16
CA LEU A 58 5.40 -9.85 -0.83
C LEU A 58 6.00 -9.92 -2.25
N GLY A 59 6.84 -8.95 -2.61
CA GLY A 59 7.54 -8.94 -3.90
C GLY A 59 8.46 -10.14 -4.08
N GLU A 60 9.22 -10.50 -3.04
CA GLU A 60 10.09 -11.68 -3.05
C GLU A 60 9.29 -12.98 -3.22
N CYS A 61 8.20 -13.16 -2.47
CA CYS A 61 7.32 -14.33 -2.58
C CYS A 61 6.71 -14.45 -3.98
N LEU A 62 6.20 -13.36 -4.55
CA LEU A 62 5.63 -13.35 -5.89
C LEU A 62 6.69 -13.66 -6.95
N ALA A 63 7.89 -13.09 -6.82
CA ALA A 63 9.02 -13.37 -7.70
C ALA A 63 9.45 -14.84 -7.63
N GLU A 64 9.49 -15.43 -6.44
CA GLU A 64 9.82 -16.85 -6.24
C GLU A 64 8.78 -17.76 -6.91
N VAL A 65 7.49 -17.47 -6.72
CA VAL A 65 6.41 -18.28 -7.30
C VAL A 65 6.41 -18.17 -8.83
N ILE A 66 6.51 -16.96 -9.38
CA ILE A 66 6.42 -16.76 -10.84
C ILE A 66 7.61 -17.37 -11.58
N THR A 67 8.80 -17.38 -10.96
CA THR A 67 10.02 -17.95 -11.56
C THR A 67 10.05 -19.48 -11.53
N LYS A 68 9.15 -20.13 -10.77
CA LYS A 68 8.93 -21.59 -10.82
C LYS A 68 8.04 -22.02 -12.00
N VAL A 69 7.33 -21.10 -12.64
CA VAL A 69 6.44 -21.40 -13.77
C VAL A 69 7.26 -21.66 -15.03
N GLU A 70 7.10 -22.84 -15.66
CA GLU A 70 7.89 -23.29 -16.82
C GLU A 70 7.88 -22.28 -17.98
N SER A 71 6.70 -21.79 -18.33
CA SER A 71 6.52 -20.84 -19.44
C SER A 71 7.20 -19.48 -19.21
N VAL A 72 7.41 -19.12 -17.94
CA VAL A 72 8.10 -17.90 -17.52
C VAL A 72 9.62 -18.13 -17.47
N ARG A 73 10.06 -19.20 -16.78
CA ARG A 73 11.49 -19.47 -16.55
C ARG A 73 12.24 -19.88 -17.82
N SER A 74 11.55 -20.53 -18.76
CA SER A 74 12.13 -20.95 -20.04
C SER A 74 12.50 -19.79 -20.96
N LYS A 75 11.99 -18.57 -20.69
CA LYS A 75 12.20 -17.38 -21.50
C LYS A 75 12.71 -16.22 -20.65
N ARG A 76 13.99 -15.87 -20.81
CA ARG A 76 14.64 -14.79 -20.04
C ARG A 76 13.86 -13.47 -20.06
N GLU A 77 13.38 -13.05 -21.23
CA GLU A 77 12.63 -11.79 -21.36
C GLU A 77 11.23 -11.88 -20.71
N CYS A 78 10.63 -13.06 -20.67
CA CYS A 78 9.36 -13.28 -19.96
C CYS A 78 9.58 -13.17 -18.44
N ALA A 79 10.60 -13.85 -17.91
CA ALA A 79 10.98 -13.72 -16.50
C ALA A 79 11.24 -12.26 -16.13
N LYS A 80 12.03 -11.51 -16.92
CA LYS A 80 12.26 -10.09 -16.69
C LYS A 80 10.97 -9.27 -16.67
N ALA A 81 10.07 -9.48 -17.65
CA ALA A 81 8.81 -8.75 -17.72
C ALA A 81 7.94 -9.00 -16.49
N TRP A 82 7.85 -10.25 -16.03
CA TRP A 82 7.13 -10.60 -14.81
C TRP A 82 7.73 -9.99 -13.55
N ILE A 83 9.06 -10.04 -13.41
CA ILE A 83 9.74 -9.40 -12.28
C ILE A 83 9.51 -7.89 -12.29
N MET A 84 9.63 -7.23 -13.44
CA MET A 84 9.33 -5.80 -13.58
C MET A 84 7.88 -5.47 -13.21
N LEU A 85 6.93 -6.30 -13.63
CA LEU A 85 5.51 -6.10 -13.33
C LEU A 85 5.24 -6.26 -11.83
N ILE A 86 5.81 -7.28 -11.19
CA ILE A 86 5.69 -7.50 -9.75
C ILE A 86 6.28 -6.31 -8.99
N SER A 87 7.49 -5.87 -9.35
CA SER A 87 8.11 -4.68 -8.74
C SER A 87 7.22 -3.46 -8.89
N TYR A 88 6.66 -3.22 -10.08
CA TYR A 88 5.77 -2.10 -10.34
C TYR A 88 4.51 -2.11 -9.45
N VAL A 89 3.87 -3.27 -9.30
CA VAL A 89 2.68 -3.44 -8.47
C VAL A 89 3.00 -3.22 -6.99
N VAL A 90 4.05 -3.88 -6.51
CA VAL A 90 4.47 -3.83 -5.10
C VAL A 90 4.94 -2.43 -4.70
N ASP A 91 5.71 -1.76 -5.57
CA ASP A 91 6.13 -0.38 -5.35
C ASP A 91 4.93 0.57 -5.31
N GLY A 92 3.92 0.36 -6.17
CA GLY A 92 2.67 1.12 -6.14
C GLY A 92 1.94 0.99 -4.80
N MET A 93 1.80 -0.23 -4.30
CA MET A 93 1.18 -0.50 -2.99
C MET A 93 2.01 0.11 -1.85
N LYS A 94 3.34 -0.07 -1.86
CA LYS A 94 4.23 0.51 -0.86
C LYS A 94 4.14 2.03 -0.84
N CYS A 95 4.12 2.68 -2.00
CA CYS A 95 3.94 4.13 -2.11
C CYS A 95 2.60 4.58 -1.52
N GLY A 96 1.49 3.93 -1.92
CA GLY A 96 0.16 4.25 -1.40
C GLY A 96 0.04 4.10 0.11
N TYR A 97 0.62 3.03 0.67
CA TYR A 97 0.71 2.83 2.12
C TYR A 97 1.49 3.95 2.78
N MET A 98 2.68 4.29 2.28
CA MET A 98 3.55 5.31 2.87
C MET A 98 2.92 6.70 2.83
N ASP A 99 2.22 7.04 1.76
CA ASP A 99 1.52 8.32 1.61
C ASP A 99 0.35 8.42 2.60
N GLU A 100 -0.47 7.38 2.69
CA GLU A 100 -1.58 7.36 3.64
C GLU A 100 -1.12 7.31 5.10
N TRP A 101 -0.03 6.59 5.38
CA TRP A 101 0.60 6.56 6.70
C TRP A 101 1.08 7.95 7.14
N LYS A 102 1.74 8.69 6.23
CA LYS A 102 2.15 10.08 6.47
C LYS A 102 0.95 10.98 6.72
N ARG A 103 -0.11 10.87 5.92
CA ARG A 103 -1.37 11.63 6.12
C ARG A 103 -1.97 11.36 7.49
N LYS A 104 -2.11 10.09 7.88
CA LYS A 104 -2.64 9.68 9.18
C LYS A 104 -1.79 10.20 10.33
N THR A 105 -0.47 10.08 10.24
CA THR A 105 0.47 10.53 11.29
C THR A 105 0.45 12.04 11.43
N ASN A 106 0.40 12.79 10.31
CA ASN A 106 0.32 14.24 10.33
C ASN A 106 -1.01 14.73 10.93
N ASN A 107 -2.13 14.09 10.59
CA ASN A 107 -3.44 14.41 11.17
C ASN A 107 -3.50 14.13 12.69
N ARG A 108 -2.76 13.13 13.20
CA ARG A 108 -2.63 12.92 14.65
C ARG A 108 -1.87 14.07 15.33
N LEU A 109 -0.84 14.62 14.68
CA LEU A 109 -0.07 15.76 15.19
C LEU A 109 -0.89 17.06 15.18
N THR A 110 -1.70 17.29 14.15
CA THR A 110 -2.54 18.51 14.06
C THR A 110 -3.71 18.50 15.03
N ASN A 111 -4.27 17.33 15.36
CA ASN A 111 -5.37 17.20 16.30
C ASN A 111 -4.92 17.12 17.78
N GLY A 112 -3.63 17.23 18.06
CA GLY A 112 -3.03 17.15 19.40
C GLY A 112 -2.87 18.47 20.15
N PHE A 113 -3.30 19.62 19.59
CA PHE A 113 -3.30 20.90 20.29
C PHE A 113 -4.73 21.36 20.59
N PRO A 114 -5.27 21.15 21.80
CA PRO A 114 -6.26 22.06 22.32
C PRO A 114 -5.52 23.37 22.62
N THR A 115 -5.80 24.39 21.84
CA THR A 115 -5.45 25.77 22.20
C THR A 115 -6.27 26.12 23.45
N SER A 116 -5.75 25.76 24.62
CA SER A 116 -6.22 26.34 25.88
C SER A 116 -5.84 27.81 25.85
N ARG A 117 -6.76 28.64 25.34
CA ARG A 117 -6.88 30.05 25.73
C ARG A 117 -7.07 30.04 27.25
N VAL A 118 -5.98 30.18 27.99
CA VAL A 118 -6.03 30.54 29.40
C VAL A 118 -5.90 32.05 29.42
N ASP A 119 -6.92 32.65 30.01
CA ASP A 119 -7.18 34.08 30.11
C ASP A 119 -5.95 34.89 30.51
N VAL A 120 -5.59 35.84 29.65
CA VAL A 120 -4.76 36.98 30.09
C VAL A 120 -5.68 37.83 30.95
N VAL A 121 -5.55 37.62 32.26
CA VAL A 121 -6.18 38.41 33.33
C VAL A 121 -6.03 39.90 33.01
N GLU A 122 -7.16 40.50 32.66
CA GLU A 122 -7.37 41.92 32.66
C GLU A 122 -7.26 42.41 34.10
N SER A 123 -6.13 43.02 34.43
CA SER A 123 -5.95 43.75 35.68
C SER A 123 -4.95 44.88 35.48
N ARG A 124 -5.28 45.80 34.55
CA ARG A 124 -4.77 47.18 34.57
C ARG A 124 -5.79 48.12 33.94
N LEU A 125 -6.61 48.74 34.79
CA LEU A 125 -6.77 50.21 34.95
C LEU A 125 -8.20 50.58 35.36
N GLY A 126 -8.33 51.28 36.49
CA GLY A 126 -9.35 52.31 36.60
C GLY A 126 -9.99 52.52 37.96
N ARG A 127 -9.32 53.34 38.78
CA ARG A 127 -9.88 54.34 39.73
C ARG A 127 -10.79 53.90 40.85
#